data_AF-A0A8I6AH68-F1
#
_entry.id   AF-A0A8I6AH68-F1
#
_cell.length_a   1.000
_cell.length_b   1.000
_cell.length_c   1.000
_cell.angle_alpha   90.00
_cell.angle_beta   90.00
_cell.angle_gamma   90.00
#
_symmetry.space_group_name_H-M   'P 1'
#
loop_
_entity.id
_entity.type
_entity.pdbx_description
1 polymer ?
#
loop_
_entity_poly.entity_id
_entity_poly.type
_entity_poly.pdbx_seq_one_letter_code
_entity_poly.pdbx_strand_id
1 'polypeptide(L)' 'ISVNINHSISDQFYCYKMPHLIAEVEGKGNGIKTAIVNMFDIAKQTIGNSCKASCFDRHTGAIL' A
#
# COMPACT_ATOMS: atom_id res chain seq x y z
N ILE A 1 -5.00 7.04 10.81
CA ILE A 1 -5.07 5.85 11.69
C ILE A 1 -4.18 4.77 11.09
N SER A 2 -3.25 4.23 11.88
CA SER A 2 -2.38 3.12 11.48
C SER A 2 -2.67 1.91 12.35
N VAL A 3 -2.60 0.73 11.75
CA VAL A 3 -2.84 -0.55 12.42
C VAL A 3 -1.52 -1.28 12.61
N ASN A 4 -1.47 -2.12 13.64
CA ASN A 4 -0.36 -3.05 13.82
C ASN A 4 -0.38 -4.07 12.69
N ILE A 5 0.80 -4.39 12.15
CA ILE A 5 0.91 -5.41 11.09
C ILE A 5 0.41 -6.78 11.60
N ASN A 6 0.69 -7.10 12.87
CA ASN A 6 0.07 -8.24 13.55
C ASN A 6 -1.21 -7.79 14.29
N HIS A 7 -2.36 -8.16 13.76
CA HIS A 7 -3.67 -7.86 14.35
C HIS A 7 -3.93 -8.54 15.70
N SER A 8 -3.17 -9.59 16.04
CA SER A 8 -3.27 -10.23 17.35
C SER A 8 -2.67 -9.39 18.47
N ILE A 9 -1.84 -8.39 18.16
CA ILE A 9 -1.17 -7.52 19.12
C ILE A 9 -1.94 -6.20 19.18
N SER A 10 -2.49 -5.86 20.36
CA SER A 10 -3.24 -4.63 20.59
C SER A 10 -2.40 -3.46 21.13
N ASP A 11 -1.07 -3.60 21.15
CA ASP A 11 -0.16 -2.57 21.65
C ASP A 11 -0.17 -1.31 20.77
N GLN A 12 -0.48 -0.16 21.37
CA GLN A 12 -0.45 1.14 20.70
C GLN A 12 0.97 1.59 20.36
N PHE A 13 2.04 1.05 20.97
CA PHE A 13 3.42 1.48 20.72
C PHE A 13 4.21 0.55 19.79
N TYR A 14 3.52 -0.41 19.15
CA TYR A 14 4.16 -1.36 18.25
C TYR A 14 4.95 -0.65 17.14
N CYS A 15 6.22 -1.02 16.93
CA CYS A 15 7.11 -0.32 15.99
C CYS A 15 6.72 -0.52 14.52
N TYR A 16 6.12 -1.68 14.19
CA TYR A 16 5.80 -2.05 12.82
C TYR A 16 4.31 -1.85 12.54
N LYS A 17 3.97 -0.69 12.00
CA LYS A 17 2.58 -0.32 11.67
C LYS A 17 2.41 -0.04 10.19
N MET A 18 1.20 -0.27 9.70
CA MET A 18 0.81 0.03 8.33
C MET A 18 -0.46 0.88 8.35
N PRO A 19 -0.62 1.88 7.46
CA PRO A 19 -1.90 2.53 7.26
C PRO A 19 -2.89 1.55 6.61
N HIS A 20 -4.19 1.82 6.74
CA HIS A 20 -5.21 1.02 6.05
C HIS A 20 -5.01 1.05 4.54
N LEU A 21 -5.13 -0.10 3.87
CA LEU A 21 -5.04 -0.17 2.41
C LEU A 21 -6.22 0.59 1.76
N ILE A 22 -5.89 1.53 0.89
CA ILE A 22 -6.89 2.21 0.05
C ILE A 22 -6.68 1.67 -1.37
N ALA A 23 -7.59 0.81 -1.80
CA ALA A 23 -7.60 0.28 -3.14
C ALA A 23 -8.82 0.79 -3.89
N GLU A 24 -8.59 1.26 -5.11
CA GLU A 24 -9.62 1.58 -6.08
C GLU A 24 -9.70 0.44 -7.09
N VAL A 25 -10.92 0.02 -7.41
CA VAL A 25 -11.18 -1.06 -8.36
C VAL A 25 -11.82 -0.45 -9.60
N GLU A 26 -11.17 -0.60 -10.74
CA GLU A 26 -11.67 -0.17 -12.03
C GLU A 26 -12.14 -1.39 -12.84
N GLY A 27 -13.44 -1.41 -13.15
CA GLY A 27 -14.06 -2.38 -14.05
C GLY A 27 -14.58 -3.66 -13.38
N LYS A 28 -15.06 -4.60 -14.22
CA LYS A 28 -15.63 -5.89 -13.81
C LYS A 28 -15.40 -6.93 -14.92
N GLY A 29 -15.11 -8.17 -14.53
CA GLY A 29 -14.86 -9.28 -15.45
C GLY A 29 -13.38 -9.46 -15.80
N ASN A 30 -13.10 -10.06 -16.95
CA ASN A 30 -11.72 -10.25 -17.43
C ASN A 30 -11.08 -8.89 -17.70
N GLY A 31 -9.97 -8.59 -17.02
CA GLY A 31 -9.27 -7.30 -17.14
C GLY A 31 -9.61 -6.28 -16.05
N ILE A 32 -10.25 -6.69 -14.94
CA ILE A 32 -10.41 -5.85 -13.75
C ILE A 32 -9.05 -5.33 -13.24
N LYS A 33 -8.96 -4.03 -12.96
CA LYS A 33 -7.74 -3.39 -12.47
C LYS A 33 -7.96 -2.94 -11.04
N THR A 34 -6.98 -3.18 -10.18
CA THR A 34 -7.00 -2.70 -8.79
C THR A 34 -5.78 -1.80 -8.59
N ALA A 35 -6.02 -0.51 -8.38
CA ALA A 35 -4.99 0.46 -8.08
C ALA A 35 -4.90 0.65 -6.56
N ILE A 36 -3.70 0.46 -5.99
CA ILE A 36 -3.45 0.81 -4.59
C ILE A 36 -3.08 2.29 -4.55
N VAL A 37 -4.00 3.13 -4.09
CA VAL A 37 -3.84 4.60 -4.11
C VAL A 37 -2.76 5.05 -3.12
N ASN A 38 -2.67 4.38 -1.97
CA ASN A 38 -1.78 4.78 -0.88
C ASN A 38 -0.49 3.96 -0.77
N MET A 39 0.00 3.43 -1.90
CA MET A 39 1.20 2.59 -1.93
C MET A 39 2.44 3.31 -1.34
N PHE A 40 2.56 4.61 -1.60
CA PHE A 40 3.67 5.43 -1.09
C PHE A 40 3.71 5.51 0.44
N ASP A 41 2.56 5.77 1.06
CA ASP A 41 2.46 5.91 2.51
C ASP A 41 2.68 4.59 3.22
N ILE A 42 2.23 3.49 2.62
CA ILE A 42 2.47 2.13 3.10
C ILE A 42 3.97 1.83 3.08
N ALA A 43 4.62 2.00 1.93
CA ALA A 43 6.01 1.59 1.77
C ALA A 43 6.97 2.38 2.66
N LYS A 44 6.72 3.69 2.82
CA LYS A 44 7.49 4.54 3.74
C LYS A 44 7.40 4.05 5.20
N GLN A 45 6.24 3.58 5.63
CA GLN A 45 6.01 3.14 7.02
C GLN A 45 6.54 1.74 7.31
N THR A 46 6.50 0.81 6.34
CA THR A 46 6.86 -0.60 6.59
C THR A 46 8.29 -0.98 6.22
N ILE A 47 8.85 -0.41 5.14
CA ILE A 47 10.14 -0.84 4.58
C ILE A 47 11.22 0.26 4.70
N GLY A 48 10.81 1.52 4.89
CA GLY A 48 11.70 2.69 4.72
C GLY A 48 11.76 3.12 3.26
N ASN A 49 12.50 4.19 2.92
CA ASN A 49 12.48 4.92 1.63
C ASN A 49 12.95 4.12 0.38
N SER A 50 12.70 2.81 0.29
CA SER A 50 13.09 1.96 -0.84
C SER A 50 12.10 1.98 -2.02
N CYS A 51 10.84 2.36 -1.80
CA CYS A 51 9.85 2.39 -2.88
C CYS A 51 10.07 3.63 -3.75
N LYS A 52 10.97 3.49 -4.72
CA LYS A 52 11.15 4.45 -5.81
C LYS A 52 9.82 4.57 -6.54
N ALA A 53 9.07 5.62 -6.24
CA ALA A 53 7.90 6.04 -7.01
C ALA A 53 8.15 6.07 -8.51
N SER A 54 9.40 6.29 -8.92
CA SER A 54 9.83 6.29 -10.31
C SER A 54 9.65 4.95 -11.03
N CYS A 55 9.54 3.82 -10.31
CA CYS A 55 9.28 2.52 -10.94
C CYS A 55 7.79 2.25 -11.14
N PHE A 56 6.88 3.02 -10.52
CA PHE A 56 5.44 2.85 -10.73
C PHE A 56 4.96 3.87 -11.77
N ASP A 57 4.85 3.43 -13.02
CA ASP A 57 4.39 4.30 -14.09
C ASP A 57 2.87 4.53 -13.93
N ARG A 58 2.48 5.76 -13.61
CA ARG A 58 1.06 6.15 -13.42
C ARG A 58 0.22 6.02 -14.70
N HIS A 59 0.84 5.93 -15.88
CA HIS A 59 0.14 5.78 -17.15
C HIS A 59 -0.16 4.32 -17.51
N THR A 60 0.67 3.38 -17.07
CA THR A 60 0.58 1.95 -17.39
C THR A 60 0.19 1.10 -16.18
N GLY A 61 0.30 1.62 -14.96
CA GLY A 61 0.02 0.89 -13.72
C GLY A 61 0.98 -0.27 -13.45
N ALA A 62 2.13 -0.32 -14.14
CA ALA A 62 3.13 -1.37 -14.01
C ALA A 62 4.27 -0.92 -13.09
N ILE A 63 4.79 -1.88 -12.30
CA ILE A 63 6.09 -1.77 -11.65
C ILE A 63 7.14 -2.08 -12.73
N LEU A 64 7.96 -1.10 -13.10
CA LEU A 64 9.18 -1.27 -13.90
C LEU A 64 10.23 -2.09 -13.14
#